data_AF-A0A081XNH1-F1
#
_entry.id   AF-A0A081XNH1-F1
#
_cell.length_a   1.000
_cell.length_b   1.000
_cell.length_c   1.000
_cell.angle_alpha   90.00
_cell.angle_beta   90.00
_cell.angle_gamma   90.00
#
_symmetry.space_group_name_H-M   'P 1'
#
loop_
_entity.id
_entity.type
_entity.pdbx_description
1 polymer ?
#
loop_
_entity_poly.entity_id
_entity_poly.type
_entity_poly.pdbx_seq_one_letter_code
_entity_poly.pdbx_strand_id
1 'polypeptide(L)'
;MLSTVDRTKSLVALPTARRRHSRAATAGPAPAGRPSGAAAEALRIIADPRTPTYVTVYANGRRRYSYWRPLDSTTGTGGCYAALPTADCDELHASGRITLGEPVVDPNRTTYRVRTATRVQPAPVRGGVTQLRSRVA
;
A
#
# COMPACT_ATOMS: atom_id res chain seq x y z
N MET A 1 47.15 -41.77 -2.72
CA MET A 1 45.90 -41.51 -1.98
C MET A 1 44.78 -41.50 -3.01
N LEU A 2 44.04 -42.61 -3.21
CA LEU A 2 42.81 -43.00 -2.47
C LEU A 2 41.79 -41.85 -2.50
N SER A 3 40.59 -41.90 -3.10
CA SER A 3 39.81 -43.00 -3.66
C SER A 3 38.69 -42.41 -4.56
N THR A 4 38.38 -43.09 -5.67
CA THR A 4 37.03 -43.08 -6.29
C THR A 4 36.05 -43.77 -5.33
N VAL A 5 34.74 -43.48 -5.44
CA VAL A 5 33.53 -44.15 -4.87
C VAL A 5 32.60 -43.05 -4.34
N ASP A 6 31.28 -43.06 -4.49
CA ASP A 6 30.31 -43.78 -5.31
C ASP A 6 28.99 -43.02 -5.14
N ARG A 7 28.11 -43.17 -6.12
CA ARG A 7 26.82 -42.50 -6.21
C ARG A 7 25.77 -43.37 -5.54
N THR A 8 25.16 -42.93 -4.43
CA THR A 8 23.93 -43.58 -3.93
C THR A 8 22.77 -42.61 -3.72
N LYS A 9 21.80 -42.81 -4.60
CA LYS A 9 20.43 -42.33 -4.66
C LYS A 9 19.71 -42.53 -3.31
N SER A 10 19.23 -41.44 -2.71
CA SER A 10 18.23 -41.51 -1.65
C SER A 10 16.91 -40.94 -2.17
N LEU A 11 16.04 -41.86 -2.62
CA LEU A 11 14.61 -41.63 -2.71
C LEU A 11 14.04 -41.96 -1.33
N VAL A 12 13.50 -40.96 -0.64
CA VAL A 12 12.63 -41.20 0.53
C VAL A 12 11.26 -40.64 0.22
N ALA A 13 10.30 -41.51 0.47
CA ALA A 13 8.91 -41.47 0.07
C ALA A 13 8.11 -40.32 0.69
N LEU A 14 7.09 -39.90 -0.06
CA LEU A 14 5.98 -39.06 0.36
C LEU A 14 5.25 -39.69 1.55
N PRO A 15 4.99 -38.95 2.65
CA PRO A 15 3.88 -39.28 3.52
C PRO A 15 2.59 -38.70 2.92
N THR A 16 1.69 -39.61 2.54
CA THR A 16 0.31 -39.34 2.17
C THR A 16 -0.48 -38.78 3.35
N ALA A 17 -1.19 -37.67 3.06
CA ALA A 17 -2.40 -37.15 3.69
C ALA A 17 -2.64 -37.36 5.21
N ARG A 18 -2.61 -36.25 5.96
CA ARG A 18 -3.70 -35.97 6.92
C ARG A 18 -4.03 -34.48 7.02
N ARG A 19 -5.10 -34.15 6.31
CA ARG A 19 -5.88 -32.91 6.35
C ARG A 19 -6.13 -32.48 7.80
N ARG A 20 -5.39 -31.50 8.30
CA ARG A 20 -5.83 -30.65 9.40
C ARG A 20 -5.98 -29.25 8.85
N HIS A 21 -7.22 -28.92 8.52
CA HIS A 21 -7.70 -27.56 8.29
C HIS A 21 -7.41 -26.72 9.53
N SER A 22 -6.21 -26.15 9.59
CA SER A 22 -5.89 -25.07 10.51
C SER A 22 -6.05 -23.80 9.71
N ARG A 23 -7.33 -23.43 9.58
CA ARG A 23 -7.90 -22.12 9.31
C ARG A 23 -6.83 -21.09 8.95
N ALA A 24 -6.75 -20.79 7.65
CA ALA A 24 -6.15 -19.56 7.16
C ALA A 24 -6.66 -18.42 8.05
N ALA A 25 -5.80 -17.94 8.94
CA ALA A 25 -5.98 -16.63 9.51
C ALA A 25 -5.78 -15.71 8.32
N THR A 26 -6.89 -15.34 7.68
CA THR A 26 -6.98 -14.11 6.94
C THR A 26 -6.50 -13.05 7.93
N ALA A 27 -5.22 -12.70 7.84
CA ALA A 27 -4.67 -11.56 8.53
C ALA A 27 -5.45 -10.37 7.96
N GLY A 28 -6.58 -10.06 8.60
CA GLY A 28 -7.19 -8.76 8.45
C GLY A 28 -6.11 -7.73 8.72
N PRO A 29 -6.12 -6.59 8.01
CA PRO A 29 -5.06 -5.60 8.15
C PRO A 29 -4.89 -5.29 9.63
N ALA A 30 -3.71 -5.57 10.17
CA ALA A 30 -3.34 -5.17 11.51
C ALA A 30 -3.68 -3.67 11.65
N PRO A 31 -4.19 -3.21 12.81
CA PRO A 31 -4.44 -1.79 13.00
C PRO A 31 -3.14 -1.07 12.71
N ALA A 32 -3.11 -0.36 11.57
CA ALA A 32 -1.89 0.22 11.04
C ALA A 32 -1.35 1.14 12.13
N GLY A 33 -0.21 0.77 12.70
CA GLY A 33 0.48 1.54 13.72
C GLY A 33 0.66 2.99 13.27
N ARG A 34 0.98 3.86 14.23
CA ARG A 34 1.27 5.26 13.88
C ARG A 34 2.40 5.25 12.83
N PRO A 35 2.21 5.94 11.68
CA PRO A 35 3.21 5.94 10.61
C PRO A 35 4.53 6.50 11.16
N SER A 36 5.65 6.02 10.61
CA SER A 36 6.96 6.62 10.86
C SER A 36 6.91 8.13 10.57
N GLY A 37 7.85 8.91 11.11
CA GLY A 37 7.90 10.36 10.82
C GLY A 37 7.97 10.65 9.32
N ALA A 38 8.71 9.85 8.57
CA ALA A 38 8.84 9.93 7.12
C ALA A 38 7.55 9.52 6.39
N ALA A 39 6.88 8.45 6.82
CA ALA A 39 5.59 8.02 6.28
C ALA A 39 4.48 9.04 6.56
N ALA A 40 4.49 9.68 7.74
CA ALA A 40 3.55 10.75 8.06
C ALA A 40 3.76 11.98 7.17
N GLU A 41 5.01 12.33 6.88
CA GLU A 41 5.35 13.42 5.96
C GLU A 41 4.93 13.08 4.51
N ALA A 42 5.21 11.87 4.05
CA ALA A 42 4.78 11.40 2.74
C ALA A 42 3.25 11.43 2.62
N LEU A 43 2.51 10.99 3.65
CA LEU A 43 1.06 11.10 3.68
C LEU A 43 0.59 12.56 3.61
N ARG A 44 1.24 13.49 4.31
CA ARG A 44 0.90 14.91 4.25
C ARG A 44 1.06 15.46 2.84
N ILE A 45 2.18 15.15 2.17
CA ILE A 45 2.46 15.57 0.79
C ILE A 45 1.44 14.97 -0.18
N ILE A 46 1.11 13.68 -0.04
CA ILE A 46 0.14 12.99 -0.91
C ILE A 46 -1.28 13.52 -0.70
N ALA A 47 -1.61 13.95 0.52
CA ALA A 47 -2.91 14.53 0.85
C ALA A 47 -3.09 15.96 0.31
N ASP A 48 -2.00 16.69 0.05
CA ASP A 48 -2.09 18.05 -0.46
C ASP A 48 -2.51 18.04 -1.95
N PRO A 49 -3.68 18.61 -2.30
CA PRO A 49 -4.16 18.64 -3.68
C PRO A 49 -3.28 19.47 -4.62
N ARG A 50 -2.43 20.36 -4.10
CA ARG A 50 -1.54 21.22 -4.89
C ARG A 50 -0.27 20.49 -5.33
N THR A 51 0.07 19.37 -4.71
CA THR A 51 1.29 18.60 -5.00
C THR A 51 0.94 17.24 -5.60
N PRO A 52 0.69 17.16 -6.92
CA PRO A 52 0.42 15.89 -7.57
C PRO A 52 1.60 14.93 -7.37
N THR A 53 1.30 13.74 -6.85
CA THR A 53 2.28 12.68 -6.57
C THR A 53 2.08 11.51 -7.52
N TYR A 54 3.19 10.95 -7.97
CA TYR A 54 3.24 9.84 -8.92
C TYR A 54 4.20 8.76 -8.42
N VAL A 55 3.92 7.52 -8.79
CA VAL A 55 4.87 6.42 -8.66
C VAL A 55 5.19 5.89 -10.04
N THR A 56 6.48 5.78 -10.33
CA THR A 56 6.97 5.15 -11.56
C THR A 56 7.54 3.79 -11.19
N VAL A 57 6.95 2.75 -11.77
CA VAL A 57 7.41 1.36 -11.72
C VAL A 57 8.18 1.10 -13.00
N TYR A 58 9.48 0.87 -12.90
CA TYR A 58 10.32 0.57 -14.05
C TYR A 58 10.24 -0.91 -14.41
N ALA A 59 10.57 -1.26 -15.65
CA ALA A 59 10.57 -2.65 -16.13
C ALA A 59 11.47 -3.59 -15.29
N ASN A 60 12.51 -3.06 -14.63
CA ASN A 60 13.37 -3.80 -13.71
C ASN A 60 12.78 -4.02 -12.31
N GLY A 61 11.50 -3.68 -12.09
CA GLY A 61 10.81 -3.80 -10.81
C GLY A 61 11.11 -2.69 -9.81
N ARG A 62 12.02 -1.76 -10.13
CA ARG A 62 12.32 -0.61 -9.26
C ARG A 62 11.13 0.35 -9.23
N ARG A 63 10.81 0.86 -8.05
CA ARG A 63 9.76 1.87 -7.85
C ARG A 63 10.36 3.16 -7.34
N ARG A 64 9.88 4.28 -7.88
CA ARG A 64 10.24 5.61 -7.40
C ARG A 64 8.98 6.44 -7.25
N TYR A 65 8.74 6.91 -6.04
CA TYR A 65 7.70 7.88 -5.74
C TYR A 65 8.27 9.29 -5.90
N SER A 66 7.55 10.15 -6.60
CA SER A 66 7.94 11.55 -6.79
C SER A 66 6.74 12.48 -6.81
N TYR A 67 6.93 13.68 -6.28
CA TYR A 67 5.91 14.73 -6.27
C TYR A 67 6.46 16.02 -6.86
N TRP A 68 5.57 16.84 -7.40
CA TRP A 68 5.92 18.18 -7.84
C TRP A 68 6.10 19.10 -6.63
N ARG A 69 7.30 19.64 -6.45
CA ARG A 69 7.54 20.72 -5.49
C ARG A 69 7.27 22.05 -6.18
N PRO A 70 6.30 22.86 -5.71
CA PRO A 70 6.13 24.21 -6.23
C PRO A 70 7.39 25.05 -5.96
N LEU A 71 7.62 26.04 -6.82
CA LEU A 71 8.71 26.98 -6.65
C LEU A 71 8.42 27.89 -5.44
N ASP A 72 9.32 27.90 -4.47
CA ASP A 72 9.32 28.88 -3.40
C ASP A 72 10.06 30.14 -3.88
N SER A 73 9.31 31.24 -4.01
CA SER A 73 9.84 32.53 -4.46
C SER A 73 10.82 33.17 -3.48
N THR A 74 10.80 32.75 -2.21
CA THR A 74 11.65 33.33 -1.14
C THR A 74 13.03 32.68 -1.14
N THR A 75 13.08 31.35 -1.31
CA THR A 75 14.33 30.58 -1.31
C THR A 75 14.83 30.24 -2.72
N GLY A 76 14.06 30.57 -3.76
CA GLY A 76 14.34 30.20 -5.16
C GLY A 76 14.34 28.69 -5.41
N THR A 77 13.86 27.89 -4.45
CA THR A 77 13.96 26.43 -4.48
C THR A 77 12.62 25.79 -4.82
N GLY A 78 12.62 24.77 -5.68
CA GLY A 78 11.41 24.06 -6.11
C GLY A 78 11.28 24.06 -7.61
N GLY A 79 10.04 23.97 -8.12
CA GLY A 79 9.79 23.81 -9.56
C GLY A 79 10.33 22.49 -10.12
N CYS A 80 10.48 21.47 -9.28
CA CYS A 80 11.11 20.22 -9.65
C CYS A 80 10.41 19.02 -9.01
N TYR A 81 10.67 17.83 -9.57
CA TYR A 81 10.24 16.59 -8.97
C TYR A 81 11.18 16.20 -7.84
N ALA A 82 10.65 16.10 -6.62
CA ALA A 82 11.37 15.52 -5.49
C ALA A 82 10.98 14.07 -5.26
N ALA A 83 11.94 13.27 -4.81
CA ALA A 83 11.72 11.88 -4.47
C ALA A 83 11.13 11.75 -3.06
N LEU A 84 10.16 10.85 -2.91
CA LEU A 84 9.68 10.39 -1.61
C LEU A 84 10.41 9.09 -1.22
N PRO A 85 10.52 8.80 0.09
CA PRO A 85 11.04 7.52 0.57
C PRO A 85 10.18 6.35 0.06
N THR A 86 10.74 5.52 -0.82
CA THR A 86 10.00 4.42 -1.47
C THR A 86 9.48 3.40 -0.45
N ALA A 87 10.28 3.04 0.56
CA ALA A 87 9.90 2.04 1.55
C ALA A 87 8.66 2.47 2.36
N ASP A 88 8.66 3.71 2.86
CA ASP A 88 7.52 4.26 3.60
C ASP A 88 6.26 4.34 2.70
N CYS A 89 6.41 4.77 1.44
CA CYS A 89 5.29 4.80 0.50
C CYS A 89 4.73 3.39 0.19
N ASP A 90 5.60 2.38 0.06
CA ASP A 90 5.16 1.00 -0.16
C ASP A 90 4.43 0.44 1.08
N GLU A 91 4.86 0.76 2.30
CA GLU A 91 4.13 0.42 3.54
C GLU A 91 2.76 1.12 3.61
N LEU A 92 2.69 2.39 3.20
CA LEU A 92 1.42 3.12 3.12
C LEU A 92 0.47 2.50 2.09
N HIS A 93 1.00 2.00 0.98
CA HIS A 93 0.21 1.30 -0.03
C HIS A 93 -0.25 -0.06 0.49
N ALA A 94 0.64 -0.84 1.11
CA ALA A 94 0.33 -2.14 1.70
C ALA A 94 -0.70 -2.05 2.84
N SER A 95 -0.67 -0.96 3.61
CA SER A 95 -1.66 -0.68 4.66
C SER A 95 -2.97 -0.08 4.14
N GLY A 96 -3.09 0.14 2.82
CA GLY A 96 -4.29 0.68 2.19
C GLY A 96 -4.55 2.15 2.52
N ARG A 97 -3.53 2.90 2.96
CA ARG A 97 -3.64 4.34 3.25
C ARG A 97 -3.47 5.21 2.01
N ILE A 98 -2.82 4.69 0.98
CA ILE A 98 -2.72 5.31 -0.34
C ILE A 98 -3.20 4.34 -1.41
N THR A 99 -3.74 4.88 -2.48
CA THR A 99 -4.21 4.14 -3.65
C THR A 99 -3.50 4.62 -4.91
N LEU A 100 -3.28 3.68 -5.82
CA LEU A 100 -2.78 3.96 -7.16
C LEU A 100 -3.97 4.11 -8.08
N GLY A 101 -4.01 5.23 -8.80
CA GLY A 101 -5.01 5.52 -9.83
C GLY A 101 -4.64 4.91 -11.17
N GLU A 102 -5.14 5.53 -12.23
CA GLU A 102 -4.98 5.04 -13.60
C GLU A 102 -3.50 4.85 -13.99
N PRO A 103 -3.12 3.66 -14.52
CA PRO A 103 -1.80 3.41 -15.07
C PRO A 103 -1.59 4.14 -16.39
N VAL A 104 -0.50 4.88 -16.49
CA VAL A 104 0.07 5.34 -17.76
C VAL A 104 1.23 4.42 -18.11
N VAL A 105 1.03 3.56 -19.11
CA VAL A 105 2.00 2.53 -19.50
C VAL A 105 2.90 3.04 -20.62
N ASP A 106 4.20 3.17 -20.32
CA ASP A 106 5.27 3.34 -21.31
C ASP A 106 6.00 1.99 -21.52
N PRO A 107 6.68 1.76 -22.65
CA PRO A 107 7.42 0.51 -22.90
C PRO A 107 8.45 0.14 -21.82
N ASN A 108 9.03 1.13 -21.13
CA ASN A 108 10.09 0.93 -20.14
C ASN A 108 9.65 1.15 -18.68
N ARG A 109 8.43 1.66 -18.47
CA ARG A 109 7.93 2.04 -17.15
C ARG A 109 6.41 2.18 -17.14
N THR A 110 5.79 1.95 -16.00
CA THR A 110 4.39 2.29 -15.76
C THR A 110 4.32 3.33 -14.67
N THR A 111 3.65 4.44 -14.95
CA THR A 111 3.47 5.53 -13.98
C THR A 111 2.03 5.54 -13.49
N TYR A 112 1.85 5.57 -12.18
CA TYR A 112 0.53 5.64 -11.55
C TYR A 112 0.41 6.96 -10.79
N ARG A 113 -0.77 7.56 -10.84
CA ARG A 113 -1.08 8.70 -9.97
C ARG A 113 -1.37 8.19 -8.56
N VAL A 114 -0.69 8.73 -7.57
CA VAL A 114 -0.86 8.35 -6.16
C VAL A 114 -1.89 9.28 -5.52
N ARG A 115 -2.83 8.73 -4.76
CA ARG A 115 -3.79 9.49 -3.95
C ARG A 115 -3.90 8.89 -2.56
N THR A 116 -4.31 9.69 -1.57
CA THR A 116 -4.72 9.14 -0.27
C THR A 116 -5.97 8.29 -0.46
N ALA A 117 -6.02 7.14 0.21
CA ALA A 117 -7.23 6.35 0.27
C ALA A 117 -8.30 7.16 0.99
N THR A 118 -9.40 7.47 0.30
CA THR A 118 -10.59 8.01 0.98
C THR A 118 -11.07 6.94 1.94
N ARG A 119 -10.88 7.16 3.25
CA ARG A 119 -11.53 6.36 4.26
C ARG A 119 -13.03 6.58 4.05
N VAL A 120 -13.71 5.59 3.47
CA VAL A 120 -15.17 5.55 3.48
C VAL A 120 -15.55 5.57 4.96
N GLN A 121 -15.97 6.73 5.46
CA GLN A 121 -16.65 6.75 6.75
C GLN A 121 -17.88 5.87 6.56
N PRO A 122 -18.10 4.84 7.40
CA PRO A 122 -19.37 4.15 7.38
C PRO A 122 -20.44 5.23 7.52
N ALA A 123 -21.35 5.29 6.55
CA ALA A 123 -22.42 6.27 6.53
C ALA A 123 -23.10 6.29 7.92
N PRO A 124 -23.47 7.46 8.46
CA PRO A 124 -24.25 7.48 9.68
C PRO A 124 -25.52 6.68 9.41
N VAL A 125 -25.65 5.53 10.08
CA VAL A 125 -26.91 4.81 10.16
C VAL A 125 -27.92 5.80 10.73
N ARG A 126 -28.73 6.40 9.85
CA ARG A 126 -29.91 7.16 10.24
C ARG A 126 -30.84 6.13 10.87
N GLY A 127 -30.69 5.94 12.18
CA GLY A 127 -31.60 5.18 13.00
C GLY A 127 -32.98 5.82 12.87
N GLY A 128 -33.80 5.27 11.99
CA GLY A 128 -35.22 5.50 12.02
C GLY A 128 -35.76 4.90 13.31
N VAL A 129 -36.22 5.75 14.21
CA VAL A 129 -37.20 5.35 15.23
C VAL A 129 -38.31 6.36 15.15
N THR A 130 -39.30 6.05 14.31
CA THR A 130 -40.63 6.65 14.36
C THR A 130 -41.20 6.37 15.74
N GLN A 131 -41.13 7.36 16.63
CA GLN A 131 -41.82 7.28 17.92
C GLN A 131 -43.30 7.62 17.68
N LEU A 132 -44.06 6.63 17.20
CA LEU A 132 -45.52 6.67 17.21
C LEU A 132 -45.96 6.57 18.68
N ARG A 133 -46.15 7.71 19.34
CA ARG A 133 -46.84 7.77 20.64
C ARG A 133 -48.34 7.87 20.39
N SER A 134 -48.97 6.71 20.27
CA SER A 134 -50.39 6.52 20.53
C SER A 134 -50.63 6.40 22.04
N ARG A 135 -51.65 7.13 22.54
CA ARG A 135 -52.47 6.96 23.77
C ARG A 135 -53.45 8.15 23.74
N VAL A 136 -54.74 8.02 23.43
CA VAL A 136 -55.83 7.28 24.09
C VAL A 136 -55.80 7.44 25.61
N ALA A 137 -56.49 8.47 26.09
CA ALA A 137 -57.48 8.46 27.17
C ALA A 137 -58.26 9.77 27.12
#